data_AF-A0A510JQT7-F1
#
_entry.id   AF-A0A510JQT7-F1
#
_cell.length_a   1.000
_cell.length_b   1.000
_cell.length_c   1.000
_cell.angle_alpha   90.00
_cell.angle_beta   90.00
_cell.angle_gamma   90.00
#
_symmetry.space_group_name_H-M   'P 1'
#
loop_
_entity.id
_entity.type
_entity.pdbx_description
1 polymer ?
#
loop_
_entity_poly.entity_id
_entity_poly.type
_entity_poly.pdbx_seq_one_letter_code
_entity_poly.pdbx_strand_id
1 'polypeptide(L)'
;MLNKKMNILLLFLFIFMIGCEKKGNEKKEKKKNFENLQSKTTQENIFSNNSIEKIIETFSKKSKDNKISIGNFEKLSYENRNYYYVKIHSRGDAIYALDYSGISATSIFLKVNNVNGANLAIIENMVVNLIQVSDENIKDSEARAIYTKILSSLGEKELSSLLTYKNGIIYGIRIDSATGEFIFFARESEDEKAVTSIQNLNFANKGKTDEKTLAKLEKNK
;
A
#
# COMPACT_ATOMS: atom_id res chain seq x y z
N MET A 1 -9.21 -80.35 2.21
CA MET A 1 -8.04 -79.46 2.40
C MET A 1 -8.55 -78.06 2.68
N LEU A 2 -8.32 -77.61 3.92
CA LEU A 2 -8.68 -76.30 4.44
C LEU A 2 -7.61 -75.30 3.96
N ASN A 3 -7.94 -74.36 3.08
CA ASN A 3 -7.02 -73.26 2.80
C ASN A 3 -7.22 -72.17 3.86
N LYS A 4 -6.24 -72.14 4.77
CA LYS A 4 -6.04 -71.21 5.87
C LYS A 4 -5.77 -69.79 5.34
N LYS A 5 -6.11 -68.83 6.22
CA LYS A 5 -5.74 -67.40 6.25
C LYS A 5 -6.68 -66.46 5.50
N MET A 6 -7.74 -66.03 6.18
CA MET A 6 -7.80 -64.65 6.70
C MET A 6 -8.97 -64.54 7.70
N ASN A 7 -8.78 -65.15 8.88
CA ASN A 7 -9.55 -64.81 10.07
C ASN A 7 -8.78 -63.69 10.79
N ILE A 8 -9.51 -62.81 11.49
CA ILE A 8 -9.10 -61.55 12.14
C ILE A 8 -9.32 -60.33 11.24
N LEU A 9 -10.58 -59.88 11.16
CA LEU A 9 -10.97 -58.57 11.72
C LEU A 9 -12.49 -58.43 11.73
N LEU A 10 -13.16 -59.39 12.37
CA LEU A 10 -14.55 -59.25 12.79
C LEU A 10 -14.50 -58.71 14.22
N LEU A 11 -14.31 -57.39 14.38
CA LEU A 11 -14.58 -56.69 15.64
C LEU A 11 -14.45 -55.18 15.45
N PHE A 12 -15.48 -54.44 15.87
CA PHE A 12 -15.49 -53.00 16.15
C PHE A 12 -15.35 -52.10 14.90
N LEU A 13 -16.29 -51.24 14.51
CA LEU A 13 -17.16 -50.40 15.33
C LEU A 13 -18.24 -49.82 14.41
N PHE A 14 -19.45 -50.37 14.54
CA PHE A 14 -20.71 -49.77 14.09
C PHE A 14 -21.11 -48.60 15.02
N ILE A 15 -20.16 -47.73 15.38
CA ILE A 15 -20.41 -46.54 16.21
C ILE A 15 -19.93 -45.33 15.42
N PHE A 16 -20.88 -44.67 14.75
CA PHE A 16 -21.14 -43.23 14.82
C PHE A 16 -22.10 -42.82 13.70
N MET A 17 -23.32 -43.37 13.72
CA MET A 17 -24.50 -42.63 13.28
C MET A 17 -25.11 -42.04 14.55
N ILE A 18 -24.82 -40.77 14.83
CA ILE A 18 -25.65 -39.77 15.53
C ILE A 18 -24.79 -38.51 15.75
N GLY A 19 -25.24 -37.39 15.20
CA GLY A 19 -24.99 -36.04 15.74
C GLY A 19 -23.88 -35.22 15.07
N CYS A 20 -24.23 -34.37 14.10
CA CYS A 20 -24.57 -32.96 14.38
C CYS A 20 -24.78 -32.18 13.06
N GLU A 21 -25.86 -31.43 13.00
CA GLU A 21 -26.18 -30.47 11.93
C GLU A 21 -25.14 -29.34 11.81
N LYS A 22 -25.01 -28.84 10.57
CA LYS A 22 -24.59 -27.47 10.17
C LYS A 22 -23.18 -26.97 10.54
N LYS A 23 -22.66 -26.13 9.62
CA LYS A 23 -21.49 -25.22 9.71
C LYS A 23 -20.13 -25.76 9.27
N GLY A 24 -20.00 -26.05 7.97
CA GLY A 24 -18.72 -26.36 7.32
C GLY A 24 -17.92 -25.15 6.80
N ASN A 25 -18.55 -24.01 6.50
CA ASN A 25 -17.85 -22.87 5.89
C ASN A 25 -17.57 -21.71 6.86
N GLU A 26 -18.45 -21.43 7.82
CA GLU A 26 -18.24 -20.32 8.78
C GLU A 26 -16.99 -20.50 9.66
N LYS A 27 -16.65 -21.73 10.08
CA LYS A 27 -15.50 -21.95 10.99
C LYS A 27 -14.15 -21.76 10.29
N LYS A 28 -14.02 -22.09 9.00
CA LYS A 28 -12.79 -21.86 8.23
C LYS A 28 -12.62 -20.37 7.90
N GLU A 29 -13.70 -19.69 7.54
CA GLU A 29 -13.70 -18.23 7.30
C GLU A 29 -13.44 -17.45 8.59
N LYS A 30 -14.13 -17.80 9.70
CA LYS A 30 -13.88 -17.18 11.00
C LYS A 30 -12.46 -17.43 11.49
N LYS A 31 -11.88 -18.62 11.26
CA LYS A 31 -10.50 -18.93 11.67
C LYS A 31 -9.45 -18.20 10.82
N LYS A 32 -9.64 -18.11 9.49
CA LYS A 32 -8.81 -17.24 8.62
C LYS A 32 -8.93 -15.76 8.98
N ASN A 33 -10.14 -15.27 9.26
CA ASN A 33 -10.36 -13.89 9.68
C ASN A 33 -9.76 -13.62 11.07
N PHE A 34 -9.83 -14.56 12.01
CA PHE A 34 -9.18 -14.44 13.31
C PHE A 34 -7.66 -14.45 13.21
N GLU A 35 -7.08 -15.38 12.42
CA GLU A 35 -5.63 -15.43 12.17
C GLU A 35 -5.14 -14.14 11.47
N ASN A 36 -5.89 -13.61 10.50
CA ASN A 36 -5.60 -12.30 9.88
C ASN A 36 -5.75 -11.14 10.86
N LEU A 37 -6.77 -11.12 11.72
CA LEU A 37 -6.93 -10.10 12.77
C LEU A 37 -5.80 -10.15 13.79
N GLN A 38 -5.33 -11.36 14.12
CA GLN A 38 -4.27 -11.61 15.09
C GLN A 38 -2.87 -11.30 14.52
N SER A 39 -2.65 -11.54 13.21
CA SER A 39 -1.43 -11.12 12.51
C SER A 39 -1.36 -9.61 12.30
N LYS A 40 -2.50 -8.95 12.02
CA LYS A 40 -2.58 -7.48 11.91
C LYS A 40 -2.31 -6.77 13.25
N THR A 41 -2.74 -7.36 14.37
CA THR A 41 -2.45 -6.82 15.71
C THR A 41 -0.99 -7.01 16.14
N THR A 42 -0.21 -7.86 15.47
CA THR A 42 1.22 -8.06 15.78
C THR A 42 2.17 -7.20 14.94
N GLN A 43 1.66 -6.45 13.96
CA GLN A 43 2.44 -5.61 13.04
C GLN A 43 1.91 -4.17 12.99
N GLU A 44 1.75 -3.54 14.15
CA GLU A 44 1.32 -2.13 14.26
C GLU A 44 2.31 -1.13 13.63
N ASN A 45 3.52 -1.57 13.29
CA ASN A 45 4.51 -0.80 12.54
C ASN A 45 4.15 -0.68 11.04
N ILE A 46 3.35 -1.59 10.51
CA ILE A 46 2.98 -1.63 9.08
C ILE A 46 1.80 -0.71 8.82
N PHE A 47 1.91 0.17 7.82
CA PHE A 47 0.93 1.25 7.56
C PHE A 47 -0.51 0.74 7.41
N SER A 48 -0.73 -0.39 6.74
CA SER A 48 -2.06 -0.95 6.46
C SER A 48 -2.79 -1.49 7.68
N ASN A 49 -2.09 -1.66 8.80
CA ASN A 49 -2.64 -2.08 10.08
C ASN A 49 -2.97 -0.88 10.99
N ASN A 50 -2.73 0.33 10.52
CA ASN A 50 -2.93 1.56 11.26
C ASN A 50 -4.14 2.35 10.77
N SER A 51 -4.66 3.22 11.64
CA SER A 51 -5.64 4.23 11.23
C SER A 51 -5.00 5.23 10.29
N ILE A 52 -5.84 5.88 9.47
CA ILE A 52 -5.40 6.93 8.55
C ILE A 52 -4.71 8.06 9.31
N GLU A 53 -5.23 8.43 10.48
CA GLU A 53 -4.68 9.48 11.34
C GLU A 53 -3.26 9.13 11.80
N LYS A 54 -3.03 7.89 12.22
CA LYS A 54 -1.69 7.42 12.62
C LYS A 54 -0.73 7.44 11.45
N ILE A 55 -1.15 7.02 10.25
CA ILE A 55 -0.29 7.07 9.06
C ILE A 55 0.09 8.52 8.71
N ILE A 56 -0.85 9.47 8.81
CA ILE A 56 -0.61 10.90 8.60
C ILE A 56 0.37 11.47 9.65
N GLU A 57 0.23 11.06 10.91
CA GLU A 57 1.18 11.42 11.97
C GLU A 57 2.59 10.87 11.68
N THR A 58 2.68 9.61 11.26
CA THR A 58 3.95 8.97 10.87
C THR A 58 4.58 9.69 9.68
N PHE A 59 3.81 10.07 8.65
CA PHE A 59 4.29 10.92 7.56
C PHE A 59 4.86 12.23 8.10
N SER A 60 4.16 12.89 9.02
CA SER A 60 4.59 14.17 9.59
C SER A 60 5.89 14.05 10.39
N LYS A 61 6.04 12.97 11.17
CA LYS A 61 7.24 12.68 11.96
C LYS A 61 8.43 12.33 11.06
N LYS A 62 8.29 11.30 10.21
CA LYS A 62 9.37 10.83 9.34
C LYS A 62 9.80 11.90 8.34
N SER A 63 8.87 12.71 7.82
CA SER A 63 9.23 13.78 6.89
C SER A 63 10.11 14.83 7.56
N LYS A 64 9.86 15.18 8.84
CA LYS A 64 10.75 16.07 9.60
C LYS A 64 12.14 15.44 9.78
N ASP A 65 12.20 14.17 10.19
CA ASP A 65 13.46 13.44 10.39
C ASP A 65 14.30 13.39 9.09
N ASN A 66 13.63 13.19 7.95
CA ASN A 66 14.23 13.14 6.62
C ASN A 66 14.39 14.51 5.94
N LYS A 67 14.13 15.62 6.66
CA LYS A 67 14.24 17.01 6.16
C LYS A 67 13.37 17.30 4.93
N ILE A 68 12.19 16.69 4.87
CA ILE A 68 11.18 16.89 3.83
C ILE A 68 10.07 17.77 4.41
N SER A 69 9.84 18.93 3.80
CA SER A 69 8.72 19.79 4.16
C SER A 69 7.47 19.36 3.41
N ILE A 70 6.42 19.01 4.14
CA ILE A 70 5.11 18.65 3.60
C ILE A 70 4.04 19.62 4.11
N GLY A 71 2.98 19.80 3.32
CA GLY A 71 1.80 20.57 3.73
C GLY A 71 0.84 19.76 4.60
N ASN A 72 -0.43 20.16 4.57
CA ASN A 72 -1.50 19.41 5.20
C ASN A 72 -2.05 18.36 4.24
N PHE A 73 -2.48 17.21 4.77
CA PHE A 73 -3.18 16.21 3.98
C PHE A 73 -4.58 16.70 3.61
N GLU A 74 -4.93 16.54 2.34
CA GLU A 74 -6.23 16.85 1.77
C GLU A 74 -6.90 15.58 1.24
N LYS A 75 -8.23 15.55 1.26
CA LYS A 75 -9.01 14.49 0.60
C LYS A 75 -9.13 14.74 -0.89
N LEU A 76 -9.14 13.66 -1.66
CA LEU A 76 -9.37 13.66 -3.09
C LEU A 76 -10.03 12.35 -3.52
N SER A 77 -11.09 12.45 -4.31
CA SER A 77 -11.73 11.28 -4.93
C SER A 77 -11.46 11.30 -6.43
N TYR A 78 -11.03 10.15 -6.98
CA TYR A 78 -10.72 10.00 -8.41
C TYR A 78 -10.90 8.53 -8.82
N GLU A 79 -11.55 8.29 -9.97
CA GLU A 79 -11.82 6.93 -10.51
C GLU A 79 -12.39 5.95 -9.47
N ASN A 80 -13.37 6.39 -8.68
CA ASN A 80 -14.00 5.61 -7.59
C ASN A 80 -13.05 5.20 -6.45
N ARG A 81 -11.87 5.81 -6.37
CA ARG A 81 -10.93 5.68 -5.25
C ARG A 81 -10.92 6.96 -4.43
N ASN A 82 -10.53 6.82 -3.18
CA ASN A 82 -10.37 7.94 -2.27
C ASN A 82 -8.93 7.99 -1.78
N TYR A 83 -8.39 9.19 -1.78
CA TYR A 83 -7.02 9.46 -1.40
C TYR A 83 -7.00 10.51 -0.30
N TYR A 84 -6.09 10.34 0.65
CA TYR A 84 -5.48 11.47 1.34
C TYR A 84 -4.17 11.78 0.65
N TYR A 85 -3.94 13.02 0.24
CA TYR A 85 -2.69 13.41 -0.41
C TYR A 85 -2.12 14.68 0.21
N VAL A 86 -0.80 14.84 0.10
CA VAL A 86 -0.10 16.01 0.61
C VAL A 86 0.94 16.46 -0.40
N LYS A 87 1.04 17.78 -0.59
CA LYS A 87 2.08 18.39 -1.42
C LYS A 87 3.39 18.45 -0.65
N ILE A 88 4.50 18.22 -1.34
CA ILE A 88 5.83 18.34 -0.77
C ILE A 88 6.35 19.75 -1.06
N HIS A 89 6.43 20.63 -0.06
CA HIS A 89 6.81 22.03 -0.26
C HIS A 89 8.25 22.21 -0.73
N SER A 90 9.15 21.30 -0.36
CA SER A 90 10.51 21.28 -0.93
C SER A 90 10.51 20.98 -2.42
N ARG A 91 9.35 20.61 -3.00
CA ARG A 91 9.20 20.16 -4.37
C ARG A 91 7.77 20.28 -4.92
N GLY A 92 7.44 21.43 -5.51
CA GLY A 92 6.08 21.74 -5.98
C GLY A 92 5.49 20.80 -7.04
N ASP A 93 6.31 19.95 -7.67
CA ASP A 93 5.91 18.93 -8.65
C ASP A 93 5.82 17.51 -8.06
N ALA A 94 5.83 17.37 -6.72
CA ALA A 94 5.75 16.10 -6.03
C ALA A 94 4.70 16.06 -4.93
N ILE A 95 4.14 14.86 -4.73
CA ILE A 95 3.14 14.60 -3.71
C ILE A 95 3.36 13.23 -3.05
N TYR A 96 2.89 13.09 -1.81
CA TYR A 96 2.54 11.78 -1.27
C TYR A 96 1.04 11.57 -1.37
N ALA A 97 0.61 10.34 -1.59
CA ALA A 97 -0.79 9.94 -1.56
C ALA A 97 -0.98 8.62 -0.79
N LEU A 98 -2.13 8.50 -0.15
CA LEU A 98 -2.58 7.35 0.62
C LEU A 98 -3.92 6.91 0.04
N ASP A 99 -3.95 5.80 -0.69
CA ASP A 99 -5.19 5.14 -1.11
C ASP A 99 -5.81 4.43 0.09
N TYR A 100 -7.12 4.58 0.24
CA TYR A 100 -7.84 3.95 1.34
C TYR A 100 -9.19 3.39 0.89
N SER A 101 -9.57 2.27 1.51
CA SER A 101 -10.86 1.62 1.32
C SER A 101 -11.48 1.35 2.69
N GLY A 102 -12.67 1.91 2.93
CA GLY A 102 -13.26 1.93 4.26
C GLY A 102 -12.39 2.70 5.26
N ILE A 103 -11.91 2.01 6.29
CA ILE A 103 -11.08 2.59 7.37
C ILE A 103 -9.59 2.28 7.23
N SER A 104 -9.20 1.49 6.21
CA SER A 104 -7.84 0.97 6.09
C SER A 104 -7.15 1.53 4.84
N ALA A 105 -5.87 1.86 5.02
CA ALA A 105 -4.98 2.16 3.92
C ALA A 105 -4.68 0.91 3.11
N THR A 106 -4.75 1.02 1.79
CA THR A 106 -4.46 -0.07 0.84
C THR A 106 -3.11 0.11 0.17
N SER A 107 -2.69 1.36 -0.04
CA SER A 107 -1.41 1.67 -0.68
C SER A 107 -0.97 3.10 -0.33
N ILE A 108 0.34 3.32 -0.32
CA ILE A 108 0.95 4.66 -0.26
C ILE A 108 1.83 4.90 -1.48
N PHE A 109 1.86 6.14 -1.93
CA PHE A 109 2.48 6.57 -3.17
C PHE A 109 3.30 7.83 -2.96
N LEU A 110 4.42 7.91 -3.68
CA LEU A 110 5.14 9.12 -3.99
C LEU A 110 5.02 9.29 -5.50
N LYS A 111 4.54 10.44 -5.94
CA LYS A 111 4.47 10.81 -7.36
C LYS A 111 5.26 12.08 -7.58
N VAL A 112 6.13 12.07 -8.58
CA VAL A 112 7.06 13.15 -8.93
C VAL A 112 6.97 13.39 -10.44
N ASN A 113 6.52 14.57 -10.85
CA ASN A 113 6.26 14.82 -12.27
C ASN A 113 7.54 15.03 -13.11
N ASN A 114 8.65 15.48 -12.51
CA ASN A 114 9.91 15.73 -13.24
C ASN A 114 11.12 15.10 -12.54
N VAL A 115 11.80 14.14 -13.16
CA VAL A 115 13.04 13.56 -12.61
C VAL A 115 14.23 14.00 -13.44
N ASN A 116 15.27 14.55 -12.78
CA ASN A 116 16.51 14.94 -13.44
C ASN A 116 17.71 14.86 -12.49
N GLY A 117 18.93 14.91 -13.03
CA GLY A 117 20.17 14.73 -12.25
C GLY A 117 20.31 15.67 -11.05
N ALA A 118 19.79 16.89 -11.13
CA ALA A 118 19.89 17.87 -10.06
C ALA A 118 19.01 17.53 -8.85
N ASN A 119 18.00 16.67 -9.02
CA ASN A 119 16.98 16.43 -8.02
C ASN A 119 16.93 14.98 -7.50
N LEU A 120 17.83 14.12 -7.97
CA LEU A 120 17.90 12.70 -7.58
C LEU A 120 18.06 12.51 -6.07
N ALA A 121 18.95 13.25 -5.42
CA ALA A 121 19.19 13.13 -3.97
C ALA A 121 17.94 13.48 -3.15
N ILE A 122 17.15 14.45 -3.62
CA ILE A 122 15.90 14.85 -2.96
C ILE A 122 14.84 13.76 -3.17
N ILE A 123 14.72 13.21 -4.38
CA ILE A 123 13.80 12.10 -4.68
C ILE A 123 14.14 10.86 -3.86
N GLU A 124 15.43 10.53 -3.74
CA GLU A 124 15.89 9.43 -2.90
C GLU A 124 15.42 9.60 -1.45
N ASN A 125 15.59 10.79 -0.87
CA ASN A 125 15.09 11.05 0.48
C ASN A 125 13.57 10.92 0.58
N MET A 126 12.81 11.33 -0.46
CA MET A 126 11.36 11.14 -0.49
C MET A 126 10.94 9.68 -0.55
N VAL A 127 11.65 8.87 -1.33
CA VAL A 127 11.43 7.42 -1.40
C VAL A 127 11.76 6.76 -0.06
N VAL A 128 12.91 7.09 0.52
CA VAL A 128 13.33 6.61 1.84
C VAL A 128 12.28 6.93 2.90
N ASN A 129 11.77 8.16 2.89
CA ASN A 129 10.70 8.57 3.78
C ASN A 129 9.44 7.72 3.63
N LEU A 130 8.97 7.50 2.40
CA LEU A 130 7.81 6.65 2.15
C LEU A 130 8.03 5.21 2.60
N ILE A 131 9.23 4.64 2.39
CA ILE A 131 9.57 3.30 2.88
C ILE A 131 9.51 3.25 4.42
N GLN A 132 10.04 4.24 5.12
CA GLN A 132 9.97 4.30 6.58
C GLN A 132 8.56 4.59 7.13
N VAL A 133 7.69 5.20 6.33
CA VAL A 133 6.26 5.37 6.66
C VAL A 133 5.51 4.06 6.45
N SER A 134 5.90 3.27 5.43
CA SER A 134 5.28 1.97 5.16
C SER A 134 5.49 0.97 6.31
N ASP A 135 6.64 1.07 6.97
CA ASP A 135 7.04 0.26 8.11
C ASP A 135 7.95 1.08 9.03
N GLU A 136 7.43 1.48 10.19
CA GLU A 136 8.12 2.37 11.12
C GLU A 136 9.45 1.81 11.68
N ASN A 137 9.63 0.49 11.62
CA ASN A 137 10.83 -0.20 12.11
C ASN A 137 11.98 -0.15 11.10
N ILE A 138 11.72 0.18 9.83
CA ILE A 138 12.76 0.30 8.82
C ILE A 138 13.62 1.54 9.12
N LYS A 139 14.93 1.31 9.26
CA LYS A 139 15.93 2.38 9.47
C LYS A 139 16.33 3.01 8.14
N ASP A 140 16.91 4.22 8.18
CA ASP A 140 17.35 4.94 6.97
C ASP A 140 18.26 4.10 6.06
N SER A 141 19.29 3.45 6.62
CA SER A 141 20.20 2.59 5.85
C SER A 141 19.50 1.40 5.19
N GLU A 142 18.51 0.82 5.86
CA GLU A 142 17.71 -0.29 5.33
C GLU A 142 16.74 0.19 4.25
N ALA A 143 16.10 1.34 4.43
CA ALA A 143 15.25 1.96 3.41
C ALA A 143 16.04 2.30 2.13
N ARG A 144 17.25 2.84 2.27
CA ARG A 144 18.16 3.08 1.13
C ARG A 144 18.55 1.79 0.44
N ALA A 145 18.86 0.73 1.20
CA ALA A 145 19.17 -0.57 0.62
C ALA A 145 17.98 -1.18 -0.15
N ILE A 146 16.75 -1.02 0.35
CA ILE A 146 15.51 -1.42 -0.34
C ILE A 146 15.40 -0.66 -1.66
N TYR A 147 15.54 0.67 -1.64
CA TYR A 147 15.45 1.49 -2.84
C TYR A 147 16.52 1.12 -3.89
N THR A 148 17.78 0.98 -3.47
CA THR A 148 18.89 0.54 -4.33
C THR A 148 18.59 -0.81 -4.98
N LYS A 149 18.01 -1.76 -4.23
CA LYS A 149 17.66 -3.08 -4.76
C LYS A 149 16.55 -3.02 -5.81
N ILE A 150 15.57 -2.13 -5.65
CA ILE A 150 14.51 -1.90 -6.64
C ILE A 150 15.13 -1.31 -7.92
N LEU A 151 15.98 -0.29 -7.77
CA LEU A 151 16.67 0.36 -8.89
C LEU A 151 17.60 -0.59 -9.64
N SER A 152 18.37 -1.42 -8.94
CA SER A 152 19.28 -2.39 -9.58
C SER A 152 18.54 -3.48 -10.36
N SER A 153 17.26 -3.67 -10.06
CA SER A 153 16.38 -4.61 -10.75
C SER A 153 15.66 -3.98 -11.95
N LEU A 154 15.81 -2.66 -12.15
CA LEU A 154 15.32 -1.95 -13.32
C LEU A 154 16.30 -2.23 -14.48
N GLY A 155 15.89 -3.03 -15.46
CA GLY A 155 16.68 -3.23 -16.67
C GLY A 155 16.85 -1.94 -17.47
N GLU A 156 17.84 -1.86 -18.36
CA GLU A 156 18.19 -0.63 -19.11
C GLU A 156 17.01 0.04 -19.87
N LYS A 157 15.99 -0.73 -20.23
CA LYS A 157 14.80 -0.27 -20.96
C LYS A 157 13.50 -0.47 -20.17
N GLU A 158 13.59 -0.98 -18.94
CA GLU A 158 12.44 -1.23 -18.11
C GLU A 158 11.99 0.06 -17.44
N LEU A 159 10.68 0.28 -17.43
CA LEU A 159 10.07 1.45 -16.80
C LEU A 159 9.40 1.10 -15.49
N SER A 160 9.55 -0.13 -15.02
CA SER A 160 9.01 -0.56 -13.73
C SER A 160 9.86 -1.64 -13.11
N SER A 161 9.86 -1.67 -11.78
CA SER A 161 10.53 -2.70 -10.98
C SER A 161 9.77 -2.90 -9.68
N LEU A 162 9.82 -4.11 -9.14
CA LEU A 162 9.09 -4.53 -7.95
C LEU A 162 10.02 -5.28 -7.00
N LEU A 163 9.78 -5.12 -5.70
CA LEU A 163 10.43 -5.87 -4.64
C LEU A 163 9.42 -6.19 -3.53
N THR A 164 9.10 -7.47 -3.38
CA THR A 164 8.43 -7.96 -2.16
C THR A 164 9.46 -8.10 -1.04
N TYR A 165 9.24 -7.38 0.06
CA TYR A 165 10.17 -7.35 1.18
C TYR A 165 9.77 -8.32 2.30
N LYS A 166 10.69 -8.57 3.25
CA LYS A 166 10.51 -9.55 4.33
C LYS A 166 9.32 -9.26 5.26
N ASN A 167 8.84 -8.01 5.28
CA ASN A 167 7.66 -7.58 6.03
C ASN A 167 6.34 -7.78 5.25
N GLY A 168 6.38 -8.37 4.06
CA GLY A 168 5.20 -8.62 3.21
C GLY A 168 4.80 -7.45 2.32
N ILE A 169 5.42 -6.27 2.48
CA ILE A 169 5.14 -5.10 1.64
C ILE A 169 5.79 -5.29 0.26
N ILE A 170 5.01 -5.00 -0.77
CA ILE A 170 5.46 -4.89 -2.15
C ILE A 170 5.82 -3.42 -2.41
N TYR A 171 7.10 -3.17 -2.61
CA TYR A 171 7.61 -1.88 -3.07
C TYR A 171 7.76 -1.89 -4.58
N GLY A 172 7.57 -0.73 -5.22
CA GLY A 172 7.76 -0.64 -6.65
C GLY A 172 8.01 0.76 -7.17
N ILE A 173 8.58 0.79 -8.37
CA ILE A 173 8.78 1.99 -9.18
C ILE A 173 8.01 1.81 -10.48
N ARG A 174 7.42 2.90 -10.97
CA ARG A 174 6.92 3.05 -12.32
C ARG A 174 7.34 4.39 -12.89
N ILE A 175 7.75 4.40 -14.15
CA ILE A 175 8.16 5.57 -14.90
C ILE A 175 7.24 5.70 -16.10
N ASP A 176 6.62 6.86 -16.26
CA ASP A 176 5.82 7.14 -17.44
C ASP A 176 6.74 7.45 -18.64
N SER A 177 6.65 6.66 -19.70
CA SER A 177 7.53 6.81 -20.87
C SER A 177 7.35 8.15 -21.61
N ALA A 178 6.17 8.77 -21.52
CA ALA A 178 5.85 9.96 -22.30
C ALA A 178 6.18 11.24 -21.53
N THR A 179 5.96 11.24 -20.22
CA THR A 179 6.11 12.42 -19.37
C THR A 179 7.37 12.38 -18.51
N GLY A 180 7.98 11.20 -18.31
CA GLY A 180 9.07 11.01 -17.35
C GLY A 180 8.62 11.08 -15.89
N GLU A 181 7.30 11.07 -15.64
CA GLU A 181 6.73 11.02 -14.30
C GLU A 181 7.19 9.75 -13.57
N PHE A 182 7.65 9.91 -12.34
CA PHE A 182 8.12 8.85 -11.47
C PHE A 182 7.11 8.58 -10.37
N ILE A 183 6.78 7.32 -10.18
CA ILE A 183 5.92 6.84 -9.10
C ILE A 183 6.67 5.79 -8.31
N PHE A 184 6.81 6.02 -7.01
CA PHE A 184 7.19 4.99 -6.06
C PHE A 184 5.95 4.59 -5.24
N PHE A 185 5.79 3.31 -4.96
CA PHE A 185 4.65 2.81 -4.18
C PHE A 185 5.03 1.72 -3.19
N ALA A 186 4.23 1.63 -2.13
CA ALA A 186 4.21 0.52 -1.19
C ALA A 186 2.76 0.02 -1.01
N ARG A 187 2.56 -1.30 -1.12
CA ARG A 187 1.25 -1.95 -1.06
C ARG A 187 1.36 -3.38 -0.52
N GLU A 188 0.26 -3.93 -0.01
CA GLU A 188 0.21 -5.33 0.46
C GLU A 188 -0.50 -6.29 -0.51
N SER A 189 -1.06 -5.77 -1.61
CA SER A 189 -1.71 -6.57 -2.65
C SER A 189 -1.07 -6.35 -4.00
N GLU A 190 -1.20 -7.33 -4.89
CA GLU A 190 -0.71 -7.22 -6.27
C GLU A 190 -1.64 -6.37 -7.16
N ASP A 191 -2.76 -5.83 -6.65
CA ASP A 191 -3.71 -5.03 -7.45
C ASP A 191 -3.08 -3.72 -7.97
N GLU A 192 -2.80 -3.68 -9.27
CA GLU A 192 -2.15 -2.55 -9.95
C GLU A 192 -3.09 -1.39 -10.27
N LYS A 193 -4.41 -1.56 -10.08
CA LYS A 193 -5.38 -0.51 -10.41
C LYS A 193 -5.11 0.78 -9.64
N ALA A 194 -4.67 0.69 -8.38
CA ALA A 194 -4.32 1.86 -7.58
C ALA A 194 -3.11 2.62 -8.15
N VAL A 195 -2.08 1.88 -8.60
CA VAL A 195 -0.87 2.45 -9.24
C VAL A 195 -1.22 3.13 -10.56
N THR A 196 -2.11 2.54 -11.35
CA THR A 196 -2.56 3.14 -12.62
C THR A 196 -3.42 4.38 -12.39
N SER A 197 -4.36 4.34 -11.45
CA SER A 197 -5.19 5.51 -11.12
C SER A 197 -4.38 6.69 -10.60
N ILE A 198 -3.38 6.47 -9.73
CA ILE A 198 -2.52 7.57 -9.25
C ILE A 198 -1.63 8.15 -10.37
N GLN A 199 -1.18 7.33 -11.32
CA GLN A 199 -0.43 7.78 -12.49
C GLN A 199 -1.26 8.70 -13.38
N ASN A 200 -2.53 8.37 -13.62
CA ASN A 200 -3.40 9.20 -14.45
C ASN A 200 -3.89 10.48 -13.74
N LEU A 201 -3.74 10.56 -12.42
CA LEU A 201 -4.20 11.69 -11.62
C LEU A 201 -3.27 12.89 -11.74
N ASN A 202 -3.77 14.00 -12.30
CA ASN A 202 -3.01 15.24 -12.42
C ASN A 202 -3.26 16.19 -11.22
N PHE A 203 -2.25 16.34 -10.37
CA PHE A 203 -2.30 17.18 -9.16
C PHE A 203 -2.05 18.69 -9.42
N ALA A 204 -1.61 19.07 -10.63
CA ALA A 204 -1.21 20.44 -10.94
C ALA A 204 -2.38 21.44 -11.08
N ASN A 205 -3.63 20.97 -11.20
CA ASN A 205 -4.76 21.80 -11.64
C ASN A 205 -5.82 22.15 -10.59
N LYS A 206 -5.62 21.81 -9.31
CA LYS A 206 -6.66 22.07 -8.29
C LYS A 206 -6.86 23.56 -7.95
N GLY A 207 -6.03 24.46 -8.49
CA GLY A 207 -6.15 25.91 -8.30
C GLY A 207 -7.14 26.64 -9.25
N LYS A 208 -7.75 25.98 -10.24
CA LYS A 208 -8.63 26.67 -11.22
C LYS A 208 -10.07 26.15 -11.31
N THR A 209 -10.33 24.93 -10.85
CA THR A 209 -11.65 24.30 -11.03
C THR A 209 -12.59 24.55 -9.85
N ASP A 210 -12.05 24.77 -8.65
CA ASP A 210 -12.87 24.88 -7.43
C ASP A 210 -13.45 26.30 -7.25
N GLU A 211 -12.74 27.37 -7.64
CA GLU A 211 -13.27 28.74 -7.58
C GLU A 211 -14.48 28.98 -8.50
N LYS A 212 -14.47 28.41 -9.71
CA LYS A 212 -15.62 28.55 -10.65
C LYS A 212 -16.85 27.75 -10.20
N THR A 213 -16.66 26.73 -9.37
CA THR A 213 -17.74 25.86 -8.88
C THR A 213 -18.35 26.43 -7.59
N LEU A 214 -17.53 27.03 -6.73
CA LEU A 214 -17.97 27.82 -5.56
C LEU A 214 -18.68 29.13 -5.98
N ALA A 215 -18.14 29.87 -6.97
CA ALA A 215 -18.75 31.12 -7.44
C ALA A 215 -20.13 30.94 -8.13
N LYS A 216 -20.46 29.73 -8.60
CA LYS A 216 -21.80 29.40 -9.14
C LYS A 216 -22.82 29.06 -8.04
N LEU A 217 -22.37 28.60 -6.88
CA LEU A 217 -23.24 28.31 -5.74
C LEU A 217 -23.56 29.57 -4.93
N GLU A 218 -22.65 30.55 -4.88
CA GLU A 218 -22.89 31.83 -4.20
C GLU A 218 -23.79 32.80 -4.99
N LYS A 219 -23.89 32.66 -6.31
CA LYS A 219 -24.80 33.47 -7.16
C LYS A 219 -26.25 32.95 -7.23
N ASN A 220 -26.52 31.79 -6.63
CA ASN A 220 -27.85 31.16 -6.61
C ASN A 220 -28.47 31.15 -5.19
N LYS A 221 -28.02 32.05 -4.31
CA LYS A 221 -28.71 32.44 -3.07
C LYS A 221 -29.18 33.88 -3.20
#